data_AF-A0A7W0ELB7-F1
#
_entry.id   AF-A0A7W0ELB7-F1
#
_cell.length_a   1.000
_cell.length_b   1.000
_cell.length_c   1.000
_cell.angle_alpha   90.00
_cell.angle_beta   90.00
_cell.angle_gamma   90.00
#
_symmetry.space_group_name_H-M   'P 1'
#
loop_
_entity.id
_entity.type
_entity.pdbx_description
1 polymer ?
#
loop_
_entity_poly.entity_id
_entity_poly.type
_entity_poly.pdbx_seq_one_letter_code
_entity_poly.pdbx_strand_id
1 'polypeptide(L)'
;MRLIVSRQSSEQGFTLIEVIIALVVGAILVTILASALGTSVTDSSQPIFRLQKTMALHQVIENIRADFASINDIALIKTTIGTGQQSNGYGTYEVVENKFIKFTGNVEEDGVSGDGILKVSIRDIDTGMTLTELFVEW
;
A
#
# COMPACT_ATOMS: atom_id res chain seq x y z
N MET A 1 -44.52 -73.33 -23.94
CA MET A 1 -45.08 -72.04 -23.45
C MET A 1 -43.91 -71.08 -23.26
N ARG A 2 -43.75 -70.07 -24.13
CA ARG A 2 -42.67 -69.08 -24.06
C ARG A 2 -43.29 -67.75 -23.59
N LEU A 3 -42.86 -67.27 -22.43
CA LEU A 3 -43.18 -65.93 -21.95
C LEU A 3 -42.22 -64.94 -22.63
N ILE A 4 -42.78 -64.02 -23.41
CA ILE A 4 -42.04 -62.87 -23.95
C ILE A 4 -42.11 -61.79 -22.87
N VAL A 5 -40.98 -61.51 -22.22
CA VAL A 5 -40.82 -60.34 -21.36
C VAL A 5 -40.48 -59.17 -22.27
N SER A 6 -41.39 -58.19 -22.39
CA SER A 6 -41.07 -56.90 -23.00
C SER A 6 -40.33 -56.04 -21.98
N ARG A 7 -39.09 -55.64 -22.29
CA ARG A 7 -38.43 -54.54 -21.61
C ARG A 7 -38.98 -53.24 -22.19
N GLN A 8 -39.72 -52.46 -21.41
CA GLN A 8 -39.95 -51.05 -21.72
C GLN A 8 -38.62 -50.32 -21.53
N SER A 9 -37.98 -49.93 -22.63
CA SER A 9 -36.91 -48.93 -22.62
C SER A 9 -37.56 -47.55 -22.50
N SER A 10 -37.48 -46.94 -21.32
CA SER A 10 -37.78 -45.51 -21.18
C SER A 10 -36.62 -44.72 -21.77
N GLU A 11 -36.66 -44.45 -23.06
CA GLU A 11 -35.82 -43.41 -23.66
C GLU A 11 -36.38 -42.04 -23.24
N GLN A 12 -36.02 -41.63 -22.02
CA GLN A 12 -36.28 -40.29 -21.51
C GLN A 12 -35.26 -39.34 -22.12
N GLY A 13 -35.64 -38.72 -23.24
CA GLY A 13 -34.89 -37.62 -23.84
C GLY A 13 -34.99 -36.34 -23.02
N PHE A 14 -34.06 -35.42 -23.24
CA PHE A 14 -34.07 -34.09 -22.64
C PHE A 14 -35.34 -33.32 -23.00
N THR A 15 -35.97 -32.71 -22.00
CA THR A 15 -37.10 -31.82 -22.23
C THR A 15 -36.61 -30.44 -22.66
N LEU A 16 -37.35 -29.76 -23.54
CA LEU A 16 -37.03 -28.39 -23.97
C LEU A 16 -36.91 -27.43 -22.77
N ILE A 17 -37.77 -27.62 -21.76
CA ILE A 17 -37.79 -26.79 -20.57
C ILE A 17 -36.56 -27.01 -19.67
N GLU A 18 -36.05 -28.24 -19.57
CA GLU A 18 -34.83 -28.54 -18.80
C GLU A 18 -33.60 -27.86 -19.41
N VAL A 19 -33.48 -27.87 -20.74
CA VAL A 19 -32.38 -27.18 -21.45
C VAL A 19 -32.44 -25.68 -21.21
N ILE A 20 -33.62 -25.07 -21.26
CA ILE A 20 -33.80 -23.64 -20.98
C ILE A 20 -33.42 -23.31 -19.54
N ILE A 21 -33.89 -24.11 -18.56
CA ILE A 21 -33.59 -23.89 -17.14
C ILE A 21 -32.10 -24.05 -16.87
N ALA A 22 -31.45 -25.08 -17.43
CA ALA A 22 -30.02 -25.30 -17.26
C ALA A 22 -29.18 -24.15 -17.82
N LEU A 23 -29.56 -23.59 -18.97
CA LEU A 23 -28.90 -22.42 -19.55
C LEU A 23 -29.09 -21.16 -18.70
N VAL A 24 -30.30 -20.93 -18.17
CA VAL A 24 -30.59 -19.78 -17.31
C VAL A 24 -29.83 -19.87 -15.99
N VAL A 25 -29.86 -21.03 -15.33
CA VAL A 25 -29.12 -21.26 -14.09
C VAL A 25 -27.61 -21.17 -14.33
N GLY A 26 -27.12 -21.74 -15.43
CA GLY A 26 -25.72 -21.63 -15.84
C GLY A 26 -25.28 -20.18 -16.05
N ALA A 27 -26.10 -19.36 -16.72
CA ALA A 27 -25.81 -17.95 -16.94
C ALA A 27 -25.73 -17.17 -15.61
N ILE A 28 -26.64 -17.43 -14.66
CA ILE A 28 -26.62 -16.78 -13.34
C ILE A 28 -25.37 -17.19 -12.55
N LEU A 29 -24.97 -18.46 -12.59
CA LEU A 29 -23.77 -18.92 -11.90
C LEU A 29 -22.49 -18.31 -12.50
N VAL A 30 -22.41 -18.21 -13.82
CA VAL A 30 -21.27 -17.61 -14.52
C VAL A 30 -21.13 -16.12 -14.20
N THR A 31 -22.23 -15.36 -14.12
CA THR A 31 -22.17 -13.93 -13.78
C THR A 31 -21.72 -13.70 -12.33
N ILE A 32 -22.16 -14.53 -11.39
CA ILE A 32 -21.71 -14.46 -9.99
C ILE A 32 -20.21 -14.77 -9.90
N LEU A 33 -19.73 -15.83 -10.59
CA LEU A 33 -18.31 -16.18 -10.61
C LEU A 33 -17.45 -15.09 -11.27
N ALA A 34 -17.90 -14.53 -12.39
CA ALA A 34 -17.17 -13.47 -13.09
C ALA A 34 -17.06 -12.19 -12.27
N SER A 35 -18.11 -11.82 -11.53
CA SER A 35 -18.10 -10.62 -10.67
C SER A 35 -17.24 -10.79 -9.42
N ALA A 36 -17.28 -11.97 -8.78
CA ALA A 36 -16.47 -12.27 -7.59
C ALA A 36 -14.97 -12.40 -7.92
N LEU A 37 -14.62 -13.08 -9.02
CA LEU A 37 -13.22 -13.31 -9.40
C LEU A 37 -12.62 -12.11 -10.14
N GLY A 38 -13.41 -11.37 -10.93
CA GLY A 38 -12.94 -10.21 -11.68
C GLY A 38 -12.45 -9.07 -10.80
N THR A 39 -13.17 -8.79 -9.71
CA THR A 39 -12.83 -7.71 -8.75
C THR A 39 -11.59 -8.05 -7.92
N SER A 40 -11.51 -9.29 -7.43
CA SER A 40 -10.41 -9.74 -6.56
C SER A 40 -9.05 -9.81 -7.29
N VAL A 41 -9.03 -10.15 -8.58
CA VAL A 41 -7.79 -10.21 -9.37
C VAL A 41 -7.28 -8.82 -9.72
N THR A 42 -8.18 -7.88 -10.07
CA THR A 42 -7.79 -6.52 -10.43
C THR A 42 -7.32 -5.69 -9.22
N ASP A 43 -7.94 -5.85 -8.05
CA ASP A 43 -7.58 -5.08 -6.85
C ASP A 43 -6.34 -5.60 -6.11
N SER A 44 -5.86 -6.81 -6.44
CA SER A 44 -4.68 -7.42 -5.82
C SER A 44 -3.36 -6.64 -6.02
N SER A 45 -3.32 -5.76 -7.01
CA SER A 45 -2.15 -4.92 -7.32
C SER A 45 -2.05 -3.68 -6.41
N GLN A 46 -3.16 -3.20 -5.85
CA GLN A 46 -3.16 -1.97 -5.05
C GLN A 46 -2.38 -2.09 -3.73
N PRO A 47 -2.50 -3.19 -2.96
CA PRO A 47 -1.69 -3.38 -1.74
C PRO A 47 -0.19 -3.44 -2.05
N ILE A 48 0.20 -4.12 -3.13
CA ILE A 48 1.60 -4.24 -3.53
C ILE A 48 2.17 -2.87 -3.91
N PHE A 49 1.41 -2.09 -4.69
CA PHE A 49 1.82 -0.74 -5.08
C PHE A 49 1.97 0.19 -3.86
N ARG A 50 1.05 0.14 -2.89
CA ARG A 50 1.15 0.91 -1.64
C ARG A 50 2.36 0.50 -0.81
N LEU A 51 2.67 -0.79 -0.72
CA LEU A 51 3.86 -1.28 -0.02
C LEU A 51 5.14 -0.77 -0.68
N GLN A 52 5.22 -0.82 -2.01
CA GLN A 52 6.38 -0.30 -2.74
C GLN A 52 6.61 1.19 -2.48
N LYS A 53 5.55 2.00 -2.49
CA LYS A 53 5.63 3.43 -2.14
C LYS A 53 6.04 3.64 -0.68
N THR A 54 5.53 2.82 0.24
CA THR A 54 5.90 2.88 1.67
C THR A 54 7.39 2.58 1.86
N MET A 55 7.91 1.56 1.18
CA MET A 55 9.32 1.18 1.24
C MET A 55 10.23 2.23 0.61
N ALA A 56 9.80 2.86 -0.49
CA ALA A 56 10.54 3.98 -1.08
C ALA A 56 10.67 5.15 -0.10
N LEU A 57 9.59 5.52 0.60
CA LEU A 57 9.62 6.58 1.61
C LEU A 57 10.52 6.22 2.80
N HIS A 58 10.48 4.97 3.27
CA HIS A 58 11.39 4.49 4.32
C HIS A 58 12.85 4.53 3.86
N GLN A 59 13.13 4.17 2.61
CA GLN A 59 14.47 4.23 2.05
C GLN A 59 15.02 5.67 2.02
N VAL A 60 14.18 6.67 1.75
CA VAL A 60 14.58 8.09 1.83
C VAL A 60 15.04 8.45 3.25
N ILE A 61 14.25 8.08 4.26
CA ILE A 61 14.60 8.32 5.67
C ILE A 61 15.89 7.58 6.04
N GLU A 62 16.06 6.34 5.61
CA GLU A 62 17.28 5.57 5.89
C GLU A 62 18.52 6.22 5.25
N ASN A 63 18.39 6.75 4.03
CA ASN A 63 19.47 7.49 3.39
C ASN A 63 19.83 8.77 4.16
N ILE A 64 18.82 9.49 4.68
CA ILE A 64 19.03 10.68 5.53
C ILE A 64 19.73 10.26 6.84
N ARG A 65 19.31 9.16 7.47
CA ARG A 65 19.93 8.62 8.67
C ARG A 65 21.37 8.19 8.44
N ALA A 66 21.66 7.56 7.30
CA ALA A 66 23.01 7.20 6.92
C ALA A 66 23.92 8.43 6.76
N ASP A 67 23.41 9.50 6.14
CA ASP A 67 24.15 10.77 6.03
C ASP A 67 24.36 11.43 7.39
N PHE A 68 23.33 11.45 8.24
CA PHE A 68 23.45 11.95 9.61
C PHE A 68 24.49 11.16 10.41
N ALA A 69 24.53 9.83 10.30
CA ALA A 69 25.52 9.01 10.98
C ALA A 69 26.96 9.27 10.50
N SER A 70 27.14 9.75 9.26
CA SER A 70 28.44 10.10 8.69
C SER A 70 28.89 11.51 9.09
N ILE A 71 27.98 12.49 9.08
CA ILE A 71 28.30 13.90 9.32
C ILE A 71 28.23 14.24 10.81
N ASN A 72 27.27 13.68 11.54
CA ASN A 72 26.94 13.99 12.93
C ASN A 72 26.76 15.50 13.19
N ASP A 73 26.12 16.20 12.24
CA ASP A 73 25.79 17.63 12.32
C ASP A 73 24.34 17.84 11.84
N ILE A 74 23.43 18.09 12.78
CA ILE A 74 22.01 18.30 12.52
C ILE A 74 21.73 19.61 11.78
N ALA A 75 22.60 20.60 11.84
CA ALA A 75 22.43 21.85 11.09
C ALA A 75 22.73 21.65 9.61
N LEU A 76 23.76 20.87 9.29
CA LEU A 76 24.04 20.47 7.90
C LEU A 76 22.93 19.56 7.36
N ILE A 77 22.52 18.53 8.11
CA ILE A 77 21.44 17.63 7.67
C ILE A 77 20.13 18.39 7.43
N LYS A 78 19.75 19.30 8.33
CA LYS A 78 18.59 20.17 8.13
C LYS A 78 18.67 20.96 6.82
N THR A 79 19.85 21.49 6.49
CA THR A 79 20.08 22.23 5.25
C THR A 79 19.96 21.32 4.03
N THR A 80 20.53 20.13 4.07
CA THR A 80 20.53 19.16 2.96
C THR A 80 19.14 18.59 2.67
N ILE A 81 18.33 18.35 3.70
CA ILE A 81 16.92 17.95 3.56
C ILE A 81 16.10 19.06 2.89
N GLY A 82 16.39 20.33 3.21
CA GLY A 82 15.71 21.48 2.61
C GLY A 82 14.26 21.63 3.05
N THR A 83 13.43 22.20 2.18
CA THR A 83 12.02 22.53 2.43
C THR A 83 11.17 22.31 1.19
N GLY A 84 9.89 21.92 1.36
CA GLY A 84 8.98 21.67 0.24
C GLY A 84 9.31 20.37 -0.51
N GLN A 85 9.02 20.32 -1.81
CA GLN A 85 9.30 19.14 -2.63
C GLN A 85 10.80 19.01 -2.92
N GLN A 86 11.31 17.81 -2.71
CA GLN A 86 12.71 17.44 -2.86
C GLN A 86 12.87 16.33 -3.88
N SER A 87 13.93 16.42 -4.67
CA SER A 87 14.41 15.37 -5.56
C SER A 87 15.94 15.45 -5.54
N ASN A 88 16.54 14.77 -4.56
CA ASN A 88 17.97 14.85 -4.28
C ASN A 88 18.57 13.46 -4.06
N GLY A 89 19.80 13.40 -3.55
CA GLY A 89 20.53 12.14 -3.32
C GLY A 89 19.81 11.16 -2.38
N TYR A 90 18.83 11.60 -1.60
CA TYR A 90 18.03 10.74 -0.73
C TYR A 90 16.83 10.11 -1.44
N GLY A 91 16.34 10.75 -2.50
CA GLY A 91 15.17 10.33 -3.28
C GLY A 91 14.20 11.49 -3.52
N THR A 92 12.96 11.14 -3.88
CA THR A 92 11.86 12.10 -4.11
C THR A 92 10.88 12.07 -2.96
N TYR A 93 10.63 13.23 -2.33
CA TYR A 93 9.76 13.36 -1.16
C TYR A 93 9.32 14.82 -0.98
N GLU A 94 8.33 15.07 -0.14
CA GLU A 94 7.92 16.40 0.29
C GLU A 94 8.26 16.58 1.77
N VAL A 95 8.92 17.69 2.12
CA VAL A 95 9.22 18.03 3.51
C VAL A 95 8.01 18.70 4.15
N VAL A 96 7.41 18.04 5.13
CA VAL A 96 6.28 18.56 5.94
C VAL A 96 6.80 19.35 7.13
N GLU A 97 7.78 18.79 7.85
CA GLU A 97 8.46 19.48 8.94
C GLU A 97 9.95 19.22 8.85
N ASN A 98 10.73 20.26 9.12
CA ASN A 98 12.17 20.17 9.26
C ASN A 98 12.56 21.28 10.22
N LYS A 99 12.56 21.00 11.52
CA LYS A 99 12.80 22.01 12.57
C LYS A 99 13.55 21.43 13.76
N PHE A 100 14.32 22.28 14.42
CA PHE A 100 14.90 21.94 15.71
C PHE A 100 13.82 21.99 16.78
N ILE A 101 13.89 21.05 17.71
CA ILE A 101 12.96 20.97 18.83
C ILE A 101 13.74 20.77 20.12
N LYS A 102 13.08 21.08 21.23
CA LYS A 102 13.53 20.70 22.57
C LYS A 102 12.33 20.26 23.39
N PHE A 103 12.59 19.51 24.46
CA PHE A 103 11.56 19.10 25.41
C PHE A 103 11.76 19.81 26.74
N THR A 104 10.90 20.79 27.03
CA THR A 104 10.86 21.48 28.32
C THR A 104 9.67 20.96 29.12
N GLY A 105 9.91 20.24 30.22
CA GLY A 105 8.83 19.76 31.10
C GLY A 105 7.78 18.88 30.39
N ASN A 106 8.23 17.96 29.52
CA ASN A 106 7.40 17.08 28.68
C ASN A 106 6.62 17.77 27.55
N VAL A 107 6.88 19.04 27.25
CA VAL A 107 6.27 19.77 26.15
C VAL A 107 7.29 19.96 25.03
N GLU A 108 6.90 19.69 23.78
CA GLU A 108 7.70 20.04 22.59
C GLU A 108 7.66 21.56 22.41
N GLU A 109 8.83 22.19 22.41
CA GLU A 109 9.00 23.61 22.10
C GLU A 109 9.94 23.75 20.89
N ASP A 110 9.84 24.89 20.21
CA ASP A 110 10.80 25.22 19.16
C ASP A 110 12.21 25.34 19.75
N GLY A 111 13.15 24.68 19.07
CA GLY A 111 14.55 24.64 19.46
C GLY A 111 15.46 25.41 18.51
N VAL A 112 16.75 25.36 18.81
CA VAL A 112 17.85 25.80 17.96
C VAL A 112 18.80 24.65 17.68
N SER A 113 19.75 24.81 16.76
CA SER A 113 20.70 23.74 16.41
C SER A 113 21.53 23.24 17.61
N GLY A 114 21.68 24.05 18.66
CA GLY A 114 22.38 23.65 19.89
C GLY A 114 21.55 22.80 20.86
N ASP A 115 20.24 22.62 20.63
CA ASP A 115 19.38 21.80 21.49
C ASP A 115 19.51 20.29 21.20
N GLY A 116 20.27 19.92 20.15
CA GLY A 116 20.68 18.55 19.88
C GLY A 116 19.60 17.65 19.28
N ILE A 117 18.39 18.16 18.99
CA ILE A 117 17.29 17.38 18.41
C ILE A 117 16.76 18.06 17.14
N LEU A 118 16.78 17.33 16.03
CA LEU A 118 16.16 17.70 14.77
C LEU A 118 14.96 16.80 14.49
N LYS A 119 13.78 17.42 14.33
CA LYS A 119 12.55 16.75 13.92
C LYS A 119 12.37 16.90 12.42
N VAL A 120 12.24 15.77 11.74
CA VAL A 120 12.04 15.70 10.29
C VAL A 120 10.78 14.89 10.01
N SER A 121 9.83 15.50 9.30
CA SER A 121 8.63 14.86 8.80
C SER A 121 8.63 14.95 7.27
N ILE A 122 8.68 13.83 6.57
CA ILE A 122 8.61 13.77 5.11
C ILE A 122 7.33 13.07 4.65
N ARG A 123 6.88 13.38 3.45
CA ARG A 123 5.67 12.86 2.83
C ARG A 123 5.93 12.34 1.43
N ASP A 124 5.30 11.22 1.10
CA ASP A 124 5.21 10.74 -0.28
C ASP A 124 4.12 11.52 -1.05
N ILE A 125 4.49 12.08 -2.21
CA ILE A 125 3.65 12.99 -2.98
C ILE A 125 2.42 12.27 -3.57
N ASP A 126 2.56 10.98 -3.88
CA ASP A 126 1.51 10.21 -4.57
C ASP A 126 0.47 9.63 -3.60
N THR A 127 0.93 9.18 -2.44
CA THR A 127 0.10 8.47 -1.44
C THR A 127 -0.31 9.35 -0.26
N GLY A 128 0.38 10.46 -0.03
CA GLY A 128 0.18 11.34 1.12
C GLY A 128 0.68 10.76 2.45
N MET A 129 1.31 9.58 2.43
CA MET A 129 1.89 8.97 3.64
C MET A 129 2.99 9.87 4.20
N THR A 130 2.97 10.10 5.51
CA THR A 130 3.94 10.94 6.21
C THR A 130 4.72 10.09 7.20
N LEU A 131 6.04 10.26 7.23
CA LEU A 131 6.96 9.60 8.15
C LEU A 131 7.73 10.67 8.93
N THR A 132 7.75 10.53 10.25
CA THR A 132 8.43 11.46 11.15
C THR A 132 9.53 10.74 11.90
N GLU A 133 10.72 11.33 11.92
CA GLU A 133 11.87 10.84 12.65
C GLU A 133 12.56 11.96 13.44
N LEU A 134 13.18 11.57 14.55
CA LEU A 134 14.01 12.44 15.38
C LEU A 134 15.49 12.05 15.22
N PHE A 135 16.31 13.03 14.86
CA PHE A 135 17.76 12.92 14.83
C PHE A 135 18.33 13.60 16.07
N VAL A 136 19.14 12.87 16.84
CA VAL A 136 19.69 13.34 18.11
C VAL A 136 21.21 13.22 18.06
N GLU A 137 21.89 14.31 18.37
CA GLU A 137 23.34 14.32 18.58
C GLU A 137 23.67 13.88 20.00
N TRP A 138 24.66 13.01 20.13
CA TRP A 138 25.14 12.47 21.41
C TRP A 138 26.54 12.98 21.75
#